data_AF-A0A4P1K0E0-F1
#
_entry.id   AF-A0A4P1K0E0-F1
#
_cell.length_a   1.000
_cell.length_b   1.000
_cell.length_c   1.000
_cell.angle_alpha   90.00
_cell.angle_beta   90.00
_cell.angle_gamma   90.00
#
_symmetry.space_group_name_H-M   'P 1'
#
loop_
_entity.id
_entity.type
_entity.pdbx_description
1 polymer ?
#
loop_
_entity_poly.entity_id
_entity_poly.type
_entity_poly.pdbx_seq_one_letter_code
_entity_poly.pdbx_strand_id
1 'polypeptide(L)' 'MMGDNRDNSIDSRVEMSAGVGMVPAENLVGKAEIIMFSWTPGASLFNPVSWFANVRFSRFFKILD' A
#
# COMPACT_ATOMS: atom_id res chain seq x y z
N MET A 1 0.26 -1.73 15.12
CA MET A 1 -0.16 -2.12 13.76
C MET A 1 0.82 -3.14 13.20
N MET A 2 0.41 -4.01 12.27
CA MET A 2 1.29 -5.01 11.66
C MET A 2 1.06 -5.05 10.14
N GLY A 3 2.13 -5.09 9.36
CA GLY A 3 2.05 -5.19 7.90
C GLY A 3 1.86 -6.62 7.40
N ASP A 4 1.27 -6.79 6.21
CA ASP A 4 1.09 -8.12 5.60
C ASP A 4 2.41 -8.72 5.09
N ASN A 5 3.33 -7.89 4.58
CA ASN A 5 4.68 -8.32 4.18
C ASN A 5 5.61 -8.38 5.41
N ARG A 6 5.43 -9.42 6.24
CA ARG A 6 5.94 -9.51 7.62
C ARG A 6 7.44 -9.30 7.79
N ASP A 7 8.24 -9.84 6.87
CA ASP A 7 9.71 -9.78 6.92
C ASP A 7 10.26 -8.47 6.32
N ASN A 8 9.42 -7.72 5.61
CA ASN A 8 9.78 -6.43 4.99
C ASN A 8 8.86 -5.30 5.48
N SER A 9 8.48 -5.33 6.76
CA SER A 9 7.64 -4.31 7.37
C SER A 9 8.28 -3.77 8.65
N ILE A 10 8.53 -2.46 8.68
CA ILE A 10 8.96 -1.73 9.88
C ILE A 10 7.70 -1.31 10.64
N ASP A 11 7.05 -2.28 11.29
CA ASP A 11 5.81 -2.07 12.03
C ASP A 11 6.03 -2.07 13.56
N SER A 12 4.94 -2.08 14.35
CA SER A 12 5.00 -1.98 15.80
C SER A 12 5.75 -3.12 16.51
N ARG A 13 6.10 -4.21 15.80
CA ARG A 13 6.88 -5.33 16.35
C ARG A 13 8.38 -5.05 16.41
N VAL A 14 8.85 -4.10 15.60
CA VAL A 14 10.28 -3.74 15.57
C VAL A 14 10.63 -2.99 16.86
N GLU A 15 11.77 -3.35 17.45
CA GLU A 15 12.34 -2.69 18.63
C GLU A 15 12.33 -1.17 18.49
N MET A 16 12.01 -0.45 19.57
CA MET A 16 11.78 1.01 19.53
C MET A 16 12.99 1.80 19.04
N SER A 17 14.20 1.24 19.15
CA SER A 17 15.43 1.85 18.63
C SER A 17 15.47 1.99 17.11
N ALA A 18 14.68 1.19 16.39
CA ALA A 18 14.59 1.19 14.92
C ALA A 18 13.15 1.15 14.37
N GLY A 19 12.15 0.99 15.25
CA GLY A 19 10.74 0.87 14.92
C GLY A 19 9.93 2.12 15.24
N VAL A 20 8.60 1.97 15.17
CA VAL A 20 7.64 3.08 15.37
C VAL A 20 6.74 2.93 16.61
N GLY A 21 6.83 1.82 17.33
CA GLY A 21 6.03 1.56 18.53
C GLY A 21 4.52 1.45 18.27
N MET A 22 3.72 1.65 19.32
CA MET A 22 2.26 1.64 19.25
C MET A 22 1.73 2.93 18.62
N VAL A 23 0.65 2.83 17.84
CA VAL A 23 0.04 3.99 17.17
C VAL A 23 -1.01 4.61 18.11
N PRO A 24 -0.86 5.89 18.51
CA PRO A 24 -1.88 6.60 19.26
C PRO A 24 -3.20 6.74 18.48
N ALA A 25 -4.33 6.80 19.18
CA ALA A 25 -5.65 6.81 18.55
C ALA A 25 -5.89 8.07 17.71
N GLU A 26 -5.31 9.20 18.10
CA GLU A 26 -5.37 10.47 17.38
C GLU A 26 -4.72 10.42 15.98
N ASN A 27 -3.83 9.45 15.73
CA ASN A 27 -3.16 9.29 14.44
C ASN A 27 -3.96 8.40 13.46
N LEU A 28 -5.12 7.87 13.87
CA LEU A 28 -5.97 7.06 13.02
C LEU A 28 -6.81 7.95 12.09
N VAL A 29 -6.54 7.87 10.79
CA VAL A 29 -7.25 8.67 9.77
C VAL A 29 -8.47 7.94 9.22
N GLY A 30 -8.34 6.67 8.84
CA GLY A 30 -9.42 5.90 8.25
C GLY A 30 -9.00 4.51 7.78
N LYS A 31 -9.97 3.72 7.30
CA LYS A 31 -9.77 2.37 6.75
C LYS A 31 -9.57 2.45 5.23
N ALA A 32 -8.66 1.65 4.68
CA ALA A 32 -8.54 1.47 3.24
C ALA A 32 -9.66 0.54 2.73
N GLU A 33 -10.48 1.00 1.79
CA GLU A 33 -11.69 0.26 1.36
C GLU A 33 -11.64 -0.24 -0.08
N ILE A 34 -11.02 0.49 -1.02
CA ILE A 34 -11.08 0.17 -2.45
C ILE A 34 -9.73 0.42 -3.12
N ILE A 35 -9.31 -0.49 -3.99
CA ILE A 35 -8.22 -0.24 -4.93
C ILE A 35 -8.78 0.43 -6.19
N MET A 36 -8.60 1.73 -6.33
CA MET A 36 -9.11 2.48 -7.50
C MET A 36 -8.36 2.12 -8.78
N PHE A 37 -7.03 2.17 -8.76
CA PHE A 37 -6.19 1.95 -9.93
C PHE A 37 -4.90 1.22 -9.56
N SER A 38 -4.28 0.51 -10.51
CA SER A 38 -3.09 -0.31 -10.26
C SER A 38 -2.26 -0.58 -11.51
N TRP A 39 -0.95 -0.29 -11.44
CA TRP A 39 0.01 -0.62 -12.49
C TRP A 39 1.19 -1.41 -11.92
N THR A 40 1.82 -2.25 -12.72
CA THR A 40 3.14 -2.81 -12.38
C THR A 40 4.22 -1.73 -12.45
N PRO A 41 5.37 -1.94 -11.79
CA PRO A 41 6.53 -1.07 -11.95
C PRO A 41 6.88 -0.89 -13.44
N GLY A 42 7.19 0.35 -13.85
CA GLY A 42 7.49 0.70 -15.25
C GLY A 42 6.42 1.55 -15.94
N ALA A 43 5.23 1.73 -15.35
CA ALA A 43 4.29 2.76 -15.79
C ALA A 43 4.83 4.16 -15.46
N SER A 44 4.79 5.08 -16.43
CA SER A 44 5.27 6.46 -16.28
C SER A 44 4.19 7.45 -16.70
N LEU A 45 4.00 8.53 -15.94
CA LEU A 45 3.02 9.59 -16.24
C LEU A 45 3.23 10.23 -17.62
N PHE A 46 4.47 10.27 -18.13
CA PHE A 46 4.79 10.89 -19.42
C PHE A 46 4.80 9.90 -20.59
N ASN A 47 4.49 8.63 -20.35
CA ASN A 47 4.41 7.61 -21.39
C ASN A 47 3.02 6.94 -21.35
N PRO A 48 2.01 7.48 -22.05
CA PRO A 48 0.66 6.94 -22.06
C PRO A 48 0.58 5.49 -22.54
N VAL A 49 1.48 5.05 -23.43
CA VAL A 49 1.55 3.66 -23.90
C VAL A 49 1.84 2.71 -22.74
N SER A 50 2.73 3.12 -21.82
CA SER A 50 3.09 2.32 -20.64
C SER A 50 1.92 2.08 -19.69
N TRP A 51 0.89 2.93 -19.71
CA TRP A 51 -0.29 2.76 -18.87
C TRP A 51 -1.08 1.54 -19.30
N PHE A 52 -1.33 1.39 -20.60
CA PHE A 52 -2.08 0.26 -21.12
C PHE A 52 -1.25 -1.04 -21.11
N ALA A 53 0.07 -0.95 -21.27
CA ALA A 53 0.95 -2.11 -21.23
C ALA A 53 1.10 -2.71 -19.81
N ASN A 54 1.07 -1.87 -18.76
CA ASN A 54 1.39 -2.28 -17.38
C ASN A 54 0.18 -2.27 -16.43
N VAL A 55 -1.03 -2.03 -16.94
CA VAL A 55 -2.23 -1.96 -16.11
C VAL A 55 -2.60 -3.33 -15.54
N ARG A 56 -2.98 -3.37 -14.27
CA ARG A 56 -3.45 -4.57 -13.56
C ARG A 56 -4.96 -4.54 -13.38
N PHE A 57 -5.72 -4.74 -14.46
CA PHE A 57 -7.19 -4.64 -14.46
C PHE A 57 -7.88 -5.49 -13.40
N SER A 58 -7.35 -6.68 -13.09
CA SER A 58 -7.90 -7.58 -12.06
C SER A 58 -7.91 -7.00 -10.65
N ARG A 59 -7.21 -5.88 -10.39
CA ARG A 59 -7.17 -5.21 -9.09
C ARG A 59 -8.03 -3.95 -9.03
N PHE A 60 -8.59 -3.49 -10.15
CA PHE A 60 -9.36 -2.24 -10.18
C PHE A 60 -10.71 -2.44 -9.52
N PHE A 61 -11.14 -1.42 -8.78
CA PHE A 61 -12.39 -1.38 -8.02
C PHE A 61 -12.60 -2.58 -7.08
N LYS A 62 -11.50 -3.23 -6.69
CA LYS A 62 -11.55 -4.31 -5.72
C LYS A 62 -11.81 -3.71 -4.34
N ILE A 63 -12.90 -4.15 -3.72
CA ILE A 63 -13.23 -3.85 -2.31
C ILE A 63 -12.31 -4.67 -1.40
N LEU A 64 -11.80 -4.03 -0.35
CA LEU A 64 -10.93 -4.59 0.66
C LEU A 64 -11.74 -4.89 1.92
N ASP A 65 -11.55 -6.09 2.46
CA ASP A 65 -12.21 -6.55 3.69
C ASP A 65 -11.61 -5.93 4.96
#